data_AF-A0AAV5MHY5-F1
#
_entry.id   AF-A0AAV5MHY5-F1
#
_cell.length_a   1.000
_cell.length_b   1.000
_cell.length_c   1.000
_cell.angle_alpha   90.00
_cell.angle_beta   90.00
_cell.angle_gamma   90.00
#
_symmetry.space_group_name_H-M   'P 1'
#
loop_
_entity.id
_entity.type
_entity.pdbx_description
1 polymer ?
#
loop_
_entity_poly.entity_id
_entity_poly.type
_entity_poly.pdbx_seq_one_letter_code
_entity_poly.pdbx_strand_id
1 'polypeptide(L)'
;MITSIFTHILLFLVHLFSHEILFLQASQSDPYSTNFTTTCWEVERNALLKFKAGLKDPSGRLSSWVGNDCCAWQGVNCSKQTGHVTMLNLRNQPSGDLAPLQGKLDPSLLDLKYLNYLDLSLNNFEHTPIPNFIGSFTKLSYLILSNASFAGLIPPHLGNLSNLCYLDLSWNNFLWVSHLNWISGLSLLKNLFLIGANLNLAATNWLQAVNMLPLLVQLHIPYCNLNDLPPSLRVVNLSSIEVVNLQSNNFNSPLPSWLFNISTLVELDLSYSGIKDTLDNVDAWKNLCNLKFLALSGNDMSGEIVKLVEGLSKCSNNSLEVLDLSTNGFVGPIPPSLENLKNMRYYTFLPTNWEEQFLKLLDS
;
A
#
# COMPACT_ATOMS: atom_id res chain seq x y z
N MET A 1 -11.16 16.63 16.70
CA MET A 1 -12.14 15.63 16.23
C MET A 1 -11.72 15.00 14.90
N ILE A 2 -11.33 15.77 13.88
CA ILE A 2 -10.83 15.25 12.59
C ILE A 2 -9.57 14.37 12.75
N THR A 3 -8.65 14.71 13.65
CA THR A 3 -7.46 13.90 13.97
C THR A 3 -7.77 12.59 14.71
N SER A 4 -8.93 12.49 15.37
CA SER A 4 -9.36 11.28 16.11
C SER A 4 -10.00 10.25 15.17
N ILE A 5 -10.68 10.72 14.11
CA ILE A 5 -11.30 9.88 13.09
C ILE A 5 -10.21 9.32 12.16
N PHE A 6 -9.24 10.14 11.75
CA PHE A 6 -8.06 9.68 11.01
C PHE A 6 -7.28 8.59 11.76
N THR A 7 -7.13 8.71 13.08
CA THR A 7 -6.43 7.69 13.88
C THR A 7 -7.23 6.41 14.05
N HIS A 8 -8.57 6.47 14.17
CA HIS A 8 -9.42 5.28 14.25
C HIS A 8 -9.56 4.56 12.90
N ILE A 9 -9.64 5.29 11.78
CA ILE A 9 -9.65 4.72 10.43
C ILE A 9 -8.29 4.10 10.11
N LEU A 10 -7.17 4.78 10.44
CA LEU A 10 -5.84 4.20 10.29
C LEU A 10 -5.63 2.96 11.18
N LEU A 11 -6.17 2.94 12.41
CA LEU A 11 -6.14 1.78 13.31
C LEU A 11 -7.02 0.62 12.80
N PHE A 12 -8.16 0.91 12.16
CA PHE A 12 -9.01 -0.11 11.54
C PHE A 12 -8.38 -0.71 10.28
N LEU A 13 -7.70 0.12 9.47
CA LEU A 13 -6.87 -0.32 8.33
C LEU A 13 -5.68 -1.17 8.77
N VAL A 14 -5.04 -0.80 9.91
CA VAL A 14 -3.99 -1.62 10.54
C VAL A 14 -4.56 -2.92 11.11
N HIS A 15 -5.81 -2.97 11.58
CA HIS A 15 -6.42 -4.20 12.10
C HIS A 15 -6.97 -5.15 11.03
N LEU A 16 -7.39 -4.65 9.87
CA LEU A 16 -7.78 -5.49 8.73
C LEU A 16 -6.56 -6.11 8.03
N PHE A 17 -5.38 -5.46 8.09
CA PHE A 17 -4.16 -5.93 7.43
C PHE A 17 -2.94 -6.02 8.35
N SER A 18 -3.12 -6.19 9.67
CA SER A 18 -2.08 -6.75 10.54
C SER A 18 -1.95 -8.24 10.25
N HIS A 19 -1.60 -8.59 9.03
CA HIS A 19 -0.82 -9.79 8.84
C HIS A 19 0.55 -9.47 9.44
N GLU A 20 0.74 -9.87 10.70
CA GLU A 20 2.04 -10.44 11.02
C GLU A 20 2.37 -11.41 9.87
N ILE A 21 3.43 -11.14 9.12
CA ILE A 21 3.97 -12.08 8.15
C ILE A 21 4.54 -13.22 8.99
N LEU A 22 3.67 -14.16 9.36
CA LEU A 22 4.05 -15.44 9.92
C LEU A 22 4.73 -16.22 8.80
N PHE A 23 6.06 -16.28 8.86
CA PHE A 23 6.85 -17.19 8.04
C PHE A 23 6.48 -18.64 8.42
N LEU A 24 5.67 -19.30 7.57
CA LEU A 24 5.65 -20.76 7.54
C LEU A 24 6.95 -21.22 6.88
N GLN A 25 7.97 -21.51 7.70
CA GLN A 25 9.09 -22.36 7.27
C GLN A 25 8.55 -23.77 7.06
N ALA A 26 8.54 -24.25 5.82
CA ALA A 26 8.43 -25.67 5.54
C ALA A 26 9.69 -26.35 6.08
N SER A 27 9.57 -27.07 7.19
CA SER A 27 10.62 -27.95 7.73
C SER A 27 10.57 -29.29 7.00
N GLN A 28 11.44 -29.47 6.02
CA GLN A 28 11.88 -30.82 5.62
C GLN A 28 13.29 -31.02 6.17
N SER A 29 13.39 -31.86 7.20
CA SER A 29 14.66 -32.30 7.75
C SER A 29 15.27 -33.35 6.83
N ASP A 30 16.35 -32.97 6.14
CA ASP A 30 17.14 -33.90 5.34
C ASP A 30 18.14 -34.64 6.26
N PRO A 31 18.29 -35.99 6.18
CA PRO A 31 19.08 -36.76 7.16
C PRO A 31 20.60 -36.70 6.95
N TYR A 32 21.09 -35.79 6.10
CA TYR A 32 22.51 -35.65 5.75
C TYR A 32 23.03 -34.22 5.99
N SER A 33 22.80 -33.65 7.18
CA SER A 33 23.45 -32.39 7.55
C SER A 33 24.88 -32.64 8.02
N THR A 34 25.85 -32.48 7.13
CA THR A 34 27.22 -32.18 7.55
C THR A 34 27.23 -30.83 8.28
N ASN A 35 27.86 -30.77 9.46
CA ASN A 35 28.02 -29.55 10.24
C ASN A 35 28.89 -28.54 9.49
N PHE A 36 28.30 -27.81 8.54
CA PHE A 36 28.84 -26.55 8.09
C PHE A 36 28.47 -25.51 9.13
N THR A 37 29.46 -24.94 9.82
CA THR A 37 29.31 -23.60 10.37
C THR A 37 29.11 -22.68 9.18
N THR A 38 27.86 -22.43 8.79
CA THR A 38 27.50 -21.61 7.62
C THR A 38 27.86 -20.16 7.91
N THR A 39 29.13 -19.84 7.78
CA THR A 39 29.63 -18.47 7.79
C THR A 39 29.16 -17.79 6.51
N CYS A 40 28.66 -16.56 6.63
CA CYS A 40 28.38 -15.69 5.49
C CYS A 40 29.49 -15.72 4.41
N TRP A 41 29.09 -15.65 3.14
CA TRP A 41 30.02 -15.58 2.03
C TRP A 41 30.89 -14.31 2.09
N GLU A 42 32.20 -14.46 1.90
CA GLU A 42 33.15 -13.34 2.03
C GLU A 42 32.81 -12.17 1.09
N VAL A 43 32.37 -12.47 -0.13
CA VAL A 43 31.96 -11.46 -1.13
C VAL A 43 30.77 -10.64 -0.61
N GLU A 44 29.74 -11.31 -0.07
CA GLU A 44 28.54 -10.66 0.46
C GLU A 44 28.84 -9.87 1.74
N ARG A 45 29.68 -10.43 2.62
CA ARG A 45 30.20 -9.74 3.80
C ARG A 45 30.93 -8.45 3.41
N ASN A 46 31.85 -8.52 2.45
CA ASN A 46 32.63 -7.37 2.00
C ASN A 46 31.74 -6.33 1.33
N ALA A 47 30.72 -6.75 0.60
CA ALA A 47 29.70 -5.88 0.02
C ALA A 47 28.93 -5.12 1.11
N LEU A 48 28.47 -5.81 2.16
CA LEU A 48 27.81 -5.18 3.30
C LEU A 48 28.72 -4.19 4.04
N LEU A 49 30.01 -4.50 4.22
CA LEU A 49 30.96 -3.56 4.85
C LEU A 49 31.20 -2.31 3.99
N LYS A 50 31.31 -2.45 2.66
CA LYS A 50 31.38 -1.31 1.74
C LYS A 50 30.11 -0.47 1.79
N PHE A 51 28.94 -1.13 1.78
CA PHE A 51 27.65 -0.48 1.95
C PHE A 51 27.58 0.32 3.26
N LYS A 52 27.97 -0.30 4.38
CA LYS A 52 28.06 0.36 5.70
C LYS A 52 28.97 1.59 5.67
N ALA A 53 30.10 1.54 4.96
CA ALA A 53 31.01 2.67 4.85
C ALA A 53 30.43 3.87 4.09
N GLY A 54 29.43 3.66 3.23
CA GLY A 54 28.69 4.72 2.53
C GLY A 54 27.62 5.42 3.38
N LEU A 55 27.30 4.87 4.55
CA LEU A 55 26.26 5.36 5.45
C LEU A 55 26.84 6.19 6.60
N LYS A 56 26.04 7.13 7.08
CA LYS A 56 26.24 7.74 8.40
C LYS A 56 25.32 7.04 9.40
N ASP A 57 25.89 6.56 10.50
CA ASP A 57 25.20 5.80 11.53
C ASP A 57 25.44 6.41 12.93
N PRO A 58 24.80 7.55 13.25
CA PRO A 58 25.03 8.29 14.49
C PRO A 58 24.68 7.51 15.77
N SER A 59 23.78 6.53 15.68
CA SER A 59 23.36 5.71 16.82
C SER A 59 24.03 4.34 16.87
N GLY A 60 25.00 4.06 15.99
CA GLY A 60 25.70 2.78 15.96
C GLY A 60 24.76 1.58 15.74
N ARG A 61 23.68 1.75 14.97
CA ARG A 61 22.70 0.70 14.65
C ARG A 61 23.33 -0.47 13.89
N LEU A 62 24.43 -0.22 13.17
CA LEU A 62 25.22 -1.21 12.44
C LEU A 62 26.45 -1.68 13.25
N SER A 63 26.49 -1.45 14.57
CA SER A 63 27.61 -1.84 15.43
C SER A 63 27.87 -3.36 15.46
N SER A 64 26.83 -4.18 15.29
CA SER A 64 26.96 -5.65 15.19
C SER A 64 27.68 -6.12 13.92
N TRP A 65 27.87 -5.24 12.92
CA TRP A 65 28.51 -5.59 11.65
C TRP A 65 30.03 -5.64 11.79
N VAL A 66 30.50 -6.67 12.49
CA VAL A 66 31.90 -6.96 12.80
C VAL A 66 32.16 -8.47 12.73
N GLY A 67 33.42 -8.89 12.59
CA GLY A 67 33.79 -10.31 12.49
C GLY A 67 33.55 -10.91 11.10
N ASN A 68 33.50 -12.24 11.03
CA ASN A 68 33.47 -13.00 9.76
C ASN A 68 32.09 -13.51 9.37
N ASP A 69 31.19 -13.71 10.33
CA ASP A 69 29.86 -14.24 10.05
C ASP A 69 28.82 -13.12 9.94
N CYS A 70 28.64 -12.60 8.73
CA CYS A 70 27.64 -11.57 8.48
C CYS A 70 26.19 -12.03 8.71
N CYS A 71 25.93 -13.34 8.76
CA CYS A 71 24.60 -13.87 9.04
C CYS A 71 24.18 -13.67 10.49
N ALA A 72 25.14 -13.37 11.39
CA ALA A 72 24.88 -12.98 12.77
C ALA A 72 24.68 -11.46 12.93
N TRP A 73 24.84 -10.67 11.86
CA TRP A 73 24.71 -9.22 11.93
C TRP A 73 23.24 -8.80 12.05
N GLN A 74 22.97 -7.83 12.92
CA GLN A 74 21.62 -7.30 13.07
C GLN A 74 21.12 -6.74 11.74
N GLY A 75 19.91 -7.15 11.36
CA GLY A 75 19.29 -6.76 10.10
C GLY A 75 19.72 -7.59 8.88
N VAL A 76 20.64 -8.53 9.02
CA VAL A 76 21.05 -9.45 7.94
C VAL A 76 20.45 -10.83 8.23
N ASN A 77 19.80 -11.43 7.24
CA ASN A 77 19.37 -12.83 7.33
C ASN A 77 19.80 -13.63 6.10
N CYS A 78 20.32 -14.82 6.35
CA CYS A 78 20.88 -15.71 5.34
C CYS A 78 20.00 -16.95 5.13
N SER A 79 20.13 -17.59 3.96
CA SER A 79 19.58 -18.93 3.73
C SER A 79 20.26 -19.93 4.65
N LYS A 80 19.47 -20.71 5.40
CA LYS A 80 19.97 -21.82 6.23
C LYS A 80 20.63 -22.93 5.41
N GLN A 81 20.29 -23.04 4.12
CA GLN A 81 20.80 -24.06 3.22
C GLN A 81 22.11 -23.65 2.53
N THR A 82 22.21 -22.39 2.08
CA THR A 82 23.32 -21.94 1.23
C THR A 82 24.24 -20.93 1.90
N GLY A 83 23.84 -20.34 3.02
CA GLY A 83 24.57 -19.26 3.70
C GLY A 83 24.52 -17.91 2.96
N HIS A 84 23.83 -17.81 1.83
CA HIS A 84 23.70 -16.54 1.08
C HIS A 84 22.80 -15.55 1.80
N VAL A 85 23.16 -14.26 1.77
CA VAL A 85 22.32 -13.17 2.26
C VAL A 85 21.04 -13.09 1.42
N THR A 86 19.90 -13.25 2.09
CA THR A 86 18.58 -13.23 1.45
C THR A 86 17.76 -12.02 1.86
N MET A 87 18.05 -11.44 3.03
CA MET A 87 17.29 -10.31 3.57
C MET A 87 18.24 -9.30 4.20
N LEU A 88 17.97 -8.03 3.88
CA LEU A 88 18.56 -6.87 4.53
C LEU A 88 17.44 -5.97 5.06
N ASN A 89 17.26 -5.95 6.37
CA ASN A 89 16.28 -5.13 7.07
C ASN A 89 16.99 -4.11 7.96
N LEU A 90 17.00 -2.86 7.51
CA LEU A 90 17.57 -1.71 8.20
C LEU A 90 16.50 -0.67 8.55
N ARG A 91 15.24 -1.10 8.66
CA ARG A 91 14.14 -0.25 9.12
C ARG A 91 14.49 0.43 10.44
N ASN A 92 14.33 1.75 10.52
CA ASN A 92 14.49 2.44 11.79
C ASN A 92 13.28 2.23 12.70
N GLN A 93 13.50 2.31 14.02
CA GLN A 93 12.40 2.25 14.97
C GLN A 93 11.88 3.67 15.27
N PRO A 94 10.55 3.89 15.34
CA PRO A 94 9.98 5.18 15.72
C PRO A 94 10.28 5.62 17.16
N SER A 95 10.74 4.70 18.02
CA SER A 95 10.97 4.94 19.43
C SER A 95 12.25 5.75 19.67
N GLY A 96 12.15 7.07 19.54
CA GLY A 96 12.84 8.15 20.27
C GLY A 96 14.37 8.22 20.33
N ASP A 97 15.07 7.10 20.56
CA ASP A 97 16.47 7.10 20.99
C ASP A 97 17.45 6.77 19.85
N LEU A 98 16.96 6.20 18.74
CA LEU A 98 17.80 5.82 17.60
C LEU A 98 17.67 6.81 16.46
N ALA A 99 18.74 7.57 16.24
CA ALA A 99 18.88 8.42 15.07
C ALA A 99 18.91 7.56 13.78
N PRO A 100 18.25 8.03 12.70
CA PRO A 100 18.13 7.29 11.46
C PRO A 100 19.47 7.13 10.74
N LEU A 101 19.58 6.09 9.90
CA LEU A 101 20.69 5.99 8.96
C LEU A 101 20.56 7.10 7.91
N GLN A 102 21.70 7.64 7.50
CA GLN A 102 21.81 8.69 6.49
C GLN A 102 22.92 8.35 5.49
N GLY A 103 23.20 9.27 4.55
CA GLY A 103 24.21 9.08 3.52
C GLY A 103 23.62 8.53 2.22
N LYS A 104 24.47 7.88 1.42
CA LYS A 104 24.09 7.39 0.08
C LYS A 104 24.16 5.87 0.04
N LEU A 105 23.24 5.27 -0.70
CA LEU A 105 23.27 3.83 -0.94
C LEU A 105 24.41 3.51 -1.92
N ASP A 106 25.33 2.65 -1.47
CA ASP A 106 26.47 2.22 -2.27
C ASP A 106 26.10 1.05 -3.20
N PRO A 107 26.53 1.04 -4.49
CA PRO A 107 26.26 -0.04 -5.43
C PRO A 107 26.85 -1.41 -5.06
N SER A 108 27.74 -1.48 -4.07
CA SER A 108 28.27 -2.76 -3.55
C SER A 108 27.17 -3.75 -3.15
N LEU A 109 25.96 -3.28 -2.80
CA LEU A 109 24.83 -4.17 -2.55
C LEU A 109 24.50 -5.10 -3.73
N LEU A 110 24.89 -4.77 -4.97
CA LEU A 110 24.71 -5.62 -6.15
C LEU A 110 25.39 -7.00 -6.03
N ASP A 111 26.38 -7.13 -5.14
CA ASP A 111 27.03 -8.41 -4.86
C ASP A 111 26.12 -9.36 -4.04
N LEU A 112 25.03 -8.86 -3.43
CA LEU A 112 23.99 -9.65 -2.74
C LEU A 112 22.99 -10.24 -3.74
N LYS A 113 23.46 -11.15 -4.60
CA LYS A 113 22.69 -11.68 -5.75
C LYS A 113 21.42 -12.45 -5.38
N TYR A 114 21.31 -12.90 -4.14
CA TYR A 114 20.18 -13.67 -3.62
C TYR A 114 19.24 -12.86 -2.74
N LEU A 115 19.44 -11.54 -2.67
CA LEU A 115 18.60 -10.64 -1.89
C LEU A 115 17.16 -10.68 -2.40
N ASN A 116 16.26 -11.14 -1.54
CA ASN A 116 14.82 -11.23 -1.77
C ASN A 116 14.02 -10.16 -1.02
N TYR A 117 14.60 -9.57 0.03
CA TYR A 117 13.95 -8.59 0.88
C TYR A 117 14.92 -7.46 1.20
N LEU A 118 14.51 -6.23 0.88
CA LEU A 118 15.24 -5.01 1.22
C LEU A 118 14.28 -4.02 1.88
N ASP A 119 14.54 -3.70 3.15
CA ASP A 119 13.80 -2.70 3.90
C ASP A 119 14.76 -1.64 4.45
N LEU A 120 14.58 -0.41 3.97
CA LEU A 120 15.33 0.78 4.38
C LEU A 120 14.38 1.85 4.97
N SER A 121 13.16 1.47 5.33
CA SER A 121 12.13 2.40 5.77
C SER A 121 12.47 3.12 7.08
N LEU A 122 11.83 4.29 7.31
CA LEU A 122 12.03 5.11 8.51
C LEU A 122 13.46 5.66 8.71
N ASN A 123 14.30 5.65 7.67
CA ASN A 123 15.62 6.29 7.70
C ASN A 123 15.58 7.73 7.17
N ASN A 124 16.74 8.37 7.00
CA ASN A 124 16.83 9.72 6.48
C ASN A 124 17.97 9.84 5.46
N PHE A 125 17.74 9.40 4.22
CA PHE A 125 18.72 9.46 3.14
C PHE A 125 18.85 10.86 2.51
N GLU A 126 18.59 11.92 3.29
CA GLU A 126 18.92 13.32 2.99
C GLU A 126 18.46 13.80 1.59
N HIS A 127 17.26 13.42 1.16
CA HIS A 127 16.69 13.78 -0.16
C HIS A 127 17.52 13.29 -1.36
N THR A 128 18.25 12.19 -1.20
CA THR A 128 18.94 11.54 -2.31
C THR A 128 17.96 10.79 -3.21
N PRO A 129 18.28 10.61 -4.51
CA PRO A 129 17.47 9.79 -5.40
C PRO A 129 17.55 8.31 -5.06
N ILE A 130 16.45 7.60 -5.31
CA ILE A 130 16.46 6.14 -5.34
C ILE A 130 17.43 5.70 -6.45
N PRO A 131 18.51 4.95 -6.16
CA PRO A 131 19.49 4.58 -7.17
C PRO A 131 18.92 3.58 -8.19
N ASN A 132 19.22 3.79 -9.47
CA ASN A 132 18.79 2.91 -10.56
C ASN A 132 19.25 1.45 -10.38
N PHE A 133 20.38 1.22 -9.70
CA PHE A 133 20.92 -0.13 -9.49
C PHE A 133 20.00 -1.03 -8.68
N ILE A 134 19.04 -0.49 -7.91
CA ILE A 134 18.04 -1.29 -7.21
C ILE A 134 17.25 -2.15 -8.20
N GLY A 135 17.03 -1.67 -9.43
CA GLY A 135 16.38 -2.44 -10.49
C GLY A 135 17.14 -3.70 -10.95
N SER A 136 18.38 -3.91 -10.50
CA SER A 136 19.20 -5.06 -10.87
C SER A 136 19.03 -6.27 -9.94
N PHE A 137 18.28 -6.15 -8.83
CA PHE A 137 18.05 -7.24 -7.89
C PHE A 137 17.02 -8.24 -8.42
N THR A 138 17.45 -9.11 -9.34
CA THR A 138 16.56 -10.05 -10.05
C THR A 138 15.81 -11.05 -9.15
N LYS A 139 16.22 -11.23 -7.89
CA LYS A 139 15.55 -12.09 -6.89
C LYS A 139 14.67 -11.34 -5.89
N LEU A 140 14.61 -10.01 -5.98
CA LEU A 140 13.90 -9.19 -5.01
C LEU A 140 12.40 -9.41 -5.11
N SER A 141 11.78 -9.73 -3.97
CA SER A 141 10.34 -9.92 -3.80
C SER A 141 9.71 -8.83 -2.95
N TYR A 142 10.48 -8.21 -2.05
CA TYR A 142 10.01 -7.13 -1.17
C TYR A 142 10.99 -5.96 -1.22
N LEU A 143 10.47 -4.79 -1.59
CA LEU A 143 11.20 -3.53 -1.58
C LEU A 143 10.41 -2.48 -0.77
N ILE A 144 10.96 -2.09 0.38
CA ILE A 144 10.34 -1.16 1.30
C ILE A 144 11.28 0.02 1.52
N LEU A 145 10.95 1.16 0.95
CA LEU A 145 11.72 2.41 1.03
C LEU A 145 10.90 3.55 1.66
N SER A 146 9.80 3.21 2.34
CA SER A 146 8.84 4.20 2.83
C SER A 146 9.40 5.07 3.96
N ASN A 147 9.01 6.35 3.94
CA ASN A 147 9.41 7.35 4.92
C ASN A 147 10.92 7.34 5.18
N ALA A 148 11.73 7.38 4.12
CA ALA A 148 13.18 7.27 4.19
C ALA A 148 13.89 8.54 3.67
N SER A 149 13.13 9.62 3.44
CA SER A 149 13.59 10.87 2.84
C SER A 149 14.26 10.71 1.46
N PHE A 150 13.82 9.76 0.63
CA PHE A 150 14.21 9.75 -0.78
C PHE A 150 13.50 10.88 -1.56
N ALA A 151 14.11 11.36 -2.64
CA ALA A 151 13.55 12.44 -3.46
C ALA A 151 13.89 12.29 -4.95
N GLY A 152 13.16 12.99 -5.81
CA GLY A 152 13.40 12.99 -7.25
C GLY A 152 12.62 11.91 -8.00
N LEU A 153 13.07 11.58 -9.21
CA LEU A 153 12.38 10.64 -10.09
C LEU A 153 12.41 9.23 -9.50
N ILE A 154 11.25 8.57 -9.38
CA ILE A 154 11.18 7.13 -9.14
C ILE A 154 11.76 6.44 -10.39
N PRO A 155 12.86 5.69 -10.25
CA PRO A 155 13.60 5.22 -11.41
C PRO A 155 12.80 4.11 -12.14
N PRO A 156 12.50 4.25 -13.45
CA PRO A 156 11.78 3.23 -14.22
C PRO A 156 12.47 1.85 -14.22
N HIS A 157 13.76 1.80 -13.89
CA HIS A 157 14.53 0.57 -13.69
C HIS A 157 13.93 -0.36 -12.64
N LEU A 158 13.13 0.15 -11.69
CA LEU A 158 12.38 -0.71 -10.76
C LEU A 158 11.46 -1.69 -11.51
N GLY A 159 10.98 -1.34 -12.71
CA GLY A 159 10.21 -2.23 -13.58
C GLY A 159 10.95 -3.51 -14.00
N ASN A 160 12.27 -3.58 -13.83
CA ASN A 160 13.05 -4.80 -14.10
C ASN A 160 12.93 -5.87 -13.00
N LEU A 161 12.30 -5.55 -11.86
CA LEU A 161 12.14 -6.44 -10.72
C LEU A 161 10.97 -7.42 -10.94
N SER A 162 11.13 -8.35 -11.87
CA SER A 162 10.07 -9.27 -12.28
C SER A 162 9.57 -10.22 -11.19
N ASN A 163 10.36 -10.44 -10.13
CA ASN A 163 9.99 -11.23 -8.94
C ASN A 163 9.36 -10.42 -7.81
N LEU A 164 9.16 -9.11 -8.00
CA LEU A 164 8.66 -8.22 -6.97
C LEU A 164 7.18 -8.47 -6.69
N CYS A 165 6.86 -8.76 -5.43
CA CYS A 165 5.50 -8.99 -4.95
C CYS A 165 4.98 -7.78 -4.15
N TYR A 166 5.88 -7.05 -3.49
CA TYR A 166 5.55 -5.95 -2.60
C TYR A 166 6.47 -4.75 -2.85
N LEU A 167 5.88 -3.60 -3.18
CA LEU A 167 6.58 -2.34 -3.39
C LEU A 167 5.95 -1.24 -2.54
N ASP A 168 6.74 -0.69 -1.61
CA ASP A 168 6.33 0.46 -0.80
C ASP A 168 7.35 1.60 -0.90
N LEU A 169 6.92 2.69 -1.55
CA LEU A 169 7.68 3.94 -1.71
C LEU A 169 7.04 5.11 -0.96
N SER A 170 6.06 4.81 -0.11
CA SER A 170 5.19 5.79 0.56
C SER A 170 5.94 6.82 1.39
N TRP A 171 5.32 7.97 1.61
CA TRP A 171 5.79 9.00 2.54
C TRP A 171 7.19 9.53 2.22
N ASN A 172 7.56 9.53 0.94
CA ASN A 172 8.72 10.25 0.44
C ASN A 172 8.23 11.41 -0.43
N ASN A 173 7.84 12.51 0.21
CA ASN A 173 7.04 13.62 -0.37
C ASN A 173 7.66 14.31 -1.61
N PHE A 174 8.93 14.05 -1.92
CA PHE A 174 9.63 14.62 -3.07
C PHE A 174 9.83 13.61 -4.21
N LEU A 175 9.29 12.40 -4.09
CA LEU A 175 9.27 11.42 -5.19
C LEU A 175 8.23 11.81 -6.22
N TRP A 176 8.55 11.60 -7.49
CA TRP A 176 7.63 11.81 -8.60
C TRP A 176 7.88 10.79 -9.72
N VAL A 177 6.87 10.58 -10.57
CA VAL A 177 6.99 9.76 -11.78
C VAL A 177 6.85 10.62 -13.02
N SER A 178 7.61 10.32 -14.07
CA SER A 178 7.39 10.88 -15.40
C SER A 178 6.28 10.13 -16.16
N HIS A 179 6.16 8.83 -15.92
CA HIS A 179 5.15 7.92 -16.47
C HIS A 179 5.06 6.68 -15.56
N LEU A 180 3.95 5.94 -15.64
CA LEU A 180 3.73 4.75 -14.80
C LEU A 180 3.89 3.41 -15.54
N ASN A 181 4.13 3.41 -16.86
CA ASN A 181 4.19 2.19 -17.67
C ASN A 181 5.26 1.16 -17.22
N TRP A 182 6.28 1.58 -16.47
CA TRP A 182 7.34 0.70 -15.97
C TRP A 182 6.82 -0.34 -14.98
N ILE A 183 5.69 -0.09 -14.30
CA ILE A 183 5.09 -1.07 -13.40
C ILE A 183 4.64 -2.33 -14.16
N SER A 184 4.42 -2.25 -15.49
CA SER A 184 4.07 -3.43 -16.30
C SER A 184 5.11 -4.55 -16.27
N GLY A 185 6.37 -4.26 -15.96
CA GLY A 185 7.39 -5.28 -15.77
C GLY A 185 7.27 -6.05 -14.44
N LEU A 186 6.49 -5.53 -13.48
CA LEU A 186 6.27 -6.11 -12.16
C LEU A 186 5.13 -7.15 -12.18
N SER A 187 5.26 -8.16 -13.04
CA SER A 187 4.17 -9.12 -13.32
C SER A 187 3.67 -9.93 -12.10
N LEU A 188 4.46 -10.03 -11.04
CA LEU A 188 4.10 -10.71 -9.78
C LEU A 188 3.62 -9.78 -8.67
N LEU A 189 3.50 -8.46 -8.94
CA LEU A 189 3.19 -7.48 -7.92
C LEU A 189 1.78 -7.67 -7.37
N LYS A 190 1.68 -7.77 -6.05
CA LYS A 190 0.43 -7.90 -5.30
C LYS A 190 0.09 -6.65 -4.51
N ASN A 191 1.11 -5.93 -4.03
CA ASN A 191 0.91 -4.75 -3.19
C ASN A 191 1.73 -3.58 -3.72
N LEU A 192 1.07 -2.48 -4.02
CA LEU A 192 1.68 -1.23 -4.50
C LEU A 192 1.27 -0.07 -3.61
N PHE A 193 2.24 0.52 -2.92
CA PHE A 193 2.06 1.70 -2.08
C PHE A 193 2.94 2.85 -2.58
N LEU A 194 2.29 3.94 -3.03
CA LEU A 194 2.95 5.16 -3.52
C LEU A 194 2.46 6.41 -2.76
N ILE A 195 1.94 6.25 -1.55
CA ILE A 195 1.31 7.33 -0.76
C ILE A 195 2.20 8.58 -0.76
N GLY A 196 1.67 9.72 -1.22
CA GLY A 196 2.37 11.00 -1.23
C GLY A 196 3.40 11.21 -2.35
N ALA A 197 3.64 10.23 -3.23
CA ALA A 197 4.46 10.45 -4.42
C ALA A 197 3.67 11.23 -5.47
N ASN A 198 4.30 12.17 -6.18
CA ASN A 198 3.64 12.98 -7.19
C ASN A 198 3.47 12.23 -8.53
N LEU A 199 2.22 11.91 -8.88
CA LEU A 199 1.83 11.19 -10.11
C LEU A 199 1.17 12.10 -11.16
N ASN A 200 1.20 13.43 -11.01
CA ASN A 200 0.51 14.36 -11.90
C ASN A 200 0.88 14.16 -13.39
N LEU A 201 2.17 13.93 -13.70
CA LEU A 201 2.62 13.69 -15.09
C LEU A 201 2.14 12.34 -15.67
N ALA A 202 1.70 11.41 -14.83
CA ALA A 202 1.12 10.12 -15.23
C ALA A 202 -0.41 10.07 -15.10
N ALA A 203 -1.07 11.21 -14.82
CA ALA A 203 -2.49 11.23 -14.48
C ALA A 203 -3.40 10.71 -15.60
N THR A 204 -3.04 10.84 -16.87
CA THR A 204 -3.90 10.37 -17.98
C THR A 204 -3.73 8.88 -18.31
N ASN A 205 -2.71 8.22 -17.76
CA ASN A 205 -2.39 6.83 -18.09
C ASN A 205 -2.12 5.89 -16.90
N TRP A 206 -2.27 6.38 -15.65
CA TRP A 206 -2.03 5.58 -14.45
C TRP A 206 -2.92 4.33 -14.41
N LEU A 207 -4.20 4.47 -14.77
CA LEU A 207 -5.16 3.37 -14.69
C LEU A 207 -4.84 2.29 -15.73
N GLN A 208 -4.43 2.67 -16.95
CA GLN A 208 -3.97 1.73 -17.97
C GLN A 208 -2.74 0.97 -17.50
N ALA A 209 -1.79 1.64 -16.84
CA ALA A 209 -0.60 0.99 -16.29
C ALA A 209 -0.96 0.00 -15.17
N VAL A 210 -1.83 0.41 -14.23
CA VAL A 210 -2.30 -0.46 -13.13
C VAL A 210 -3.06 -1.67 -13.68
N ASN A 211 -3.85 -1.48 -14.73
CA ASN A 211 -4.57 -2.55 -15.42
C ASN A 211 -3.66 -3.58 -16.13
N MET A 212 -2.34 -3.35 -16.19
CA MET A 212 -1.37 -4.34 -16.67
C MET A 212 -0.87 -5.29 -15.56
N LEU A 213 -1.33 -5.13 -14.32
CA LEU A 213 -0.92 -5.92 -13.16
C LEU A 213 -2.00 -6.96 -12.79
N PRO A 214 -1.94 -8.20 -13.30
CA PRO A 214 -3.02 -9.18 -13.13
C PRO A 214 -3.15 -9.72 -11.70
N LEU A 215 -2.06 -9.66 -10.91
CA LEU A 215 -2.01 -10.18 -9.54
C LEU A 215 -2.13 -9.08 -8.48
N LEU A 216 -2.38 -7.83 -8.88
CA LEU A 216 -2.48 -6.72 -7.93
C LEU A 216 -3.70 -6.92 -7.02
N VAL A 217 -3.43 -6.98 -5.72
CA VAL A 217 -4.45 -7.13 -4.66
C VAL A 217 -4.71 -5.79 -3.99
N GLN A 218 -3.65 -5.02 -3.72
CA GLN A 218 -3.75 -3.75 -2.99
C GLN A 218 -3.08 -2.62 -3.75
N LEU A 219 -3.85 -1.55 -3.97
CA LEU A 219 -3.40 -0.31 -4.56
C LEU A 219 -3.63 0.85 -3.58
N HIS A 220 -2.54 1.45 -3.09
CA HIS A 220 -2.59 2.63 -2.24
C HIS A 220 -1.82 3.78 -2.89
N ILE A 221 -2.55 4.72 -3.49
CA ILE A 221 -2.01 5.94 -4.07
C ILE A 221 -2.71 7.23 -3.58
N PRO A 222 -2.94 7.38 -2.26
CA PRO A 222 -3.48 8.62 -1.73
C PRO A 222 -2.44 9.74 -1.72
N TYR A 223 -2.92 10.99 -1.78
CA TYR A 223 -2.07 12.19 -1.82
C TYR A 223 -1.09 12.22 -3.00
N CYS A 224 -1.47 11.66 -4.15
CA CYS A 224 -0.58 11.50 -5.31
C CYS A 224 -0.74 12.57 -6.39
N ASN A 225 -1.52 13.63 -6.13
CA ASN A 225 -1.80 14.70 -7.10
C ASN A 225 -2.44 14.20 -8.41
N LEU A 226 -3.15 13.08 -8.39
CA LEU A 226 -3.92 12.63 -9.55
C LEU A 226 -5.14 13.53 -9.75
N ASN A 227 -5.42 13.89 -10.99
CA ASN A 227 -6.51 14.79 -11.37
C ASN A 227 -7.41 14.24 -12.48
N ASP A 228 -7.20 12.99 -12.89
CA ASP A 228 -7.99 12.30 -13.90
C ASP A 228 -8.38 10.91 -13.40
N LEU A 229 -9.68 10.62 -13.45
CA LEU A 229 -10.28 9.33 -13.12
C LEU A 229 -11.08 8.87 -14.35
N PRO A 230 -10.49 8.04 -15.23
CA PRO A 230 -11.12 7.67 -16.48
C PRO A 230 -12.48 7.01 -16.25
N PRO A 231 -13.56 7.41 -16.97
CA PRO A 231 -14.92 6.94 -16.71
C PRO A 231 -15.15 5.46 -17.09
N SER A 232 -14.32 4.92 -17.98
CA SER A 232 -14.44 3.55 -18.48
C SER A 232 -13.08 2.97 -18.89
N LEU A 233 -12.98 1.64 -18.84
CA LEU A 233 -11.88 0.87 -19.42
C LEU A 233 -12.44 -0.10 -20.45
N ARG A 234 -11.77 -0.21 -21.62
CA ARG A 234 -12.19 -1.15 -22.67
C ARG A 234 -12.09 -2.61 -22.20
N VAL A 235 -11.07 -2.92 -21.41
CA VAL A 235 -10.83 -4.24 -20.80
C VAL A 235 -10.36 -4.01 -19.38
N VAL A 236 -11.08 -4.56 -18.40
CA VAL A 236 -10.68 -4.54 -16.98
C VAL A 236 -9.97 -5.86 -16.68
N ASN A 237 -8.68 -5.78 -16.34
CA ASN A 237 -7.82 -6.92 -16.01
C ASN A 237 -7.37 -6.89 -14.53
N LEU A 238 -8.13 -6.18 -13.70
CA LEU A 238 -7.95 -6.08 -12.25
C LEU A 238 -8.72 -7.19 -11.54
N SER A 239 -8.41 -8.45 -11.88
CA SER A 239 -9.17 -9.62 -11.42
C SER A 239 -8.88 -10.04 -9.98
N SER A 240 -7.75 -9.60 -9.42
CA SER A 240 -7.31 -9.94 -8.06
C SER A 240 -7.45 -8.78 -7.07
N ILE A 241 -7.90 -7.60 -7.52
CA ILE A 241 -7.83 -6.38 -6.69
C ILE A 241 -8.92 -6.41 -5.62
N GLU A 242 -8.51 -6.18 -4.39
CA GLU A 242 -9.38 -6.22 -3.20
C GLU A 242 -9.40 -4.86 -2.50
N VAL A 243 -8.30 -4.10 -2.55
CA VAL A 243 -8.17 -2.81 -1.87
C VAL A 243 -7.77 -1.73 -2.86
N VAL A 244 -8.59 -0.68 -2.92
CA VAL A 244 -8.33 0.53 -3.71
C VAL A 244 -8.45 1.74 -2.81
N ASN A 245 -7.29 2.34 -2.48
CA ASN A 245 -7.23 3.60 -1.76
C ASN A 245 -6.67 4.69 -2.68
N LEU A 246 -7.55 5.62 -3.05
CA LEU A 246 -7.31 6.77 -3.90
C LEU A 246 -7.59 8.09 -3.17
N GLN A 247 -7.63 8.05 -1.83
CA GLN A 247 -7.98 9.17 -0.96
C GLN A 247 -7.14 10.43 -1.27
N SER A 248 -7.73 11.61 -1.13
CA SER A 248 -7.02 12.89 -1.21
C SER A 248 -6.29 13.11 -2.54
N ASN A 249 -6.93 12.71 -3.64
CA ASN A 249 -6.58 13.15 -5.00
C ASN A 249 -7.56 14.26 -5.45
N ASN A 250 -7.50 14.72 -6.70
CA ASN A 250 -8.31 15.85 -7.16
C ASN A 250 -9.02 15.53 -8.49
N PHE A 251 -9.77 14.43 -8.53
CA PHE A 251 -10.31 13.87 -9.77
C PHE A 251 -11.39 14.74 -10.42
N ASN A 252 -12.18 15.49 -9.64
CA ASN A 252 -13.26 16.33 -10.16
C ASN A 252 -14.21 15.59 -11.13
N SER A 253 -14.51 14.33 -10.84
CA SER A 253 -15.24 13.41 -11.71
C SER A 253 -16.33 12.65 -10.95
N PRO A 254 -17.36 12.10 -11.63
CA PRO A 254 -18.23 11.09 -11.04
C PRO A 254 -17.49 9.78 -10.77
N LEU A 255 -18.17 8.84 -10.11
CA LEU A 255 -17.67 7.47 -9.93
C LEU A 255 -17.64 6.75 -11.29
N PRO A 256 -16.52 6.09 -11.64
CA PRO A 256 -16.39 5.47 -12.95
C PRO A 256 -17.04 4.08 -13.01
N SER A 257 -17.56 3.72 -14.17
CA SER A 257 -18.28 2.45 -14.38
C SER A 257 -17.44 1.20 -14.14
N TRP A 258 -16.13 1.26 -14.42
CA TRP A 258 -15.24 0.11 -14.25
C TRP A 258 -15.10 -0.33 -12.79
N LEU A 259 -15.32 0.58 -11.82
CA LEU A 259 -15.26 0.28 -10.39
C LEU A 259 -16.28 -0.83 -10.02
N PHE A 260 -17.48 -0.74 -10.60
CA PHE A 260 -18.57 -1.68 -10.35
C PHE A 260 -18.41 -3.02 -11.06
N ASN A 261 -17.36 -3.18 -11.88
CA ASN A 261 -17.00 -4.46 -12.49
C ASN A 261 -16.01 -5.26 -11.63
N ILE A 262 -15.52 -4.68 -10.53
CA ILE A 262 -14.54 -5.30 -9.64
C ILE A 262 -15.28 -5.94 -8.45
N SER A 263 -15.89 -7.10 -8.70
CA SER A 263 -16.65 -7.82 -7.66
C SER A 263 -15.79 -8.35 -6.49
N THR A 264 -14.46 -8.39 -6.66
CA THR A 264 -13.49 -8.78 -5.63
C THR A 264 -13.22 -7.68 -4.60
N LEU A 265 -13.70 -6.45 -4.84
CA LEU A 265 -13.38 -5.30 -4.00
C LEU A 265 -13.92 -5.50 -2.58
N VAL A 266 -13.02 -5.34 -1.61
CA VAL A 266 -13.25 -5.42 -0.16
C VAL A 266 -13.18 -4.03 0.46
N GLU A 267 -12.28 -3.18 -0.02
CA GLU A 267 -12.08 -1.83 0.49
C GLU A 267 -11.99 -0.82 -0.64
N LEU A 268 -12.77 0.25 -0.52
CA LEU A 268 -12.72 1.42 -1.38
C LEU A 268 -12.65 2.69 -0.54
N ASP A 269 -11.58 3.45 -0.72
CA ASP A 269 -11.45 4.80 -0.17
C ASP A 269 -11.20 5.83 -1.28
N LEU A 270 -12.17 6.71 -1.46
CA LEU A 270 -12.15 7.86 -2.36
C LEU A 270 -12.38 9.17 -1.57
N SER A 271 -12.12 9.16 -0.27
CA SER A 271 -12.38 10.33 0.58
C SER A 271 -11.52 11.52 0.17
N TYR A 272 -12.09 12.71 0.20
CA TYR A 272 -11.40 13.97 -0.16
C TYR A 272 -10.82 13.96 -1.58
N SER A 273 -11.45 13.24 -2.52
CA SER A 273 -10.92 13.05 -3.88
C SER A 273 -11.61 13.90 -4.97
N GLY A 274 -12.49 14.82 -4.57
CA GLY A 274 -13.23 15.70 -5.48
C GLY A 274 -14.28 14.97 -6.32
N ILE A 275 -14.84 13.87 -5.81
CA ILE A 275 -15.85 13.10 -6.51
C ILE A 275 -17.17 13.87 -6.59
N LYS A 276 -17.78 13.91 -7.77
CA LYS A 276 -19.03 14.62 -8.09
C LYS A 276 -20.05 13.65 -8.67
N ASP A 277 -20.86 13.06 -7.81
CA ASP A 277 -21.83 12.04 -8.20
C ASP A 277 -23.15 12.22 -7.45
N THR A 278 -24.25 11.77 -8.06
CA THR A 278 -25.60 11.79 -7.48
C THR A 278 -26.05 10.41 -6.98
N LEU A 279 -25.21 9.37 -7.14
CA LEU A 279 -25.49 7.98 -6.77
C LEU A 279 -26.73 7.39 -7.44
N ASP A 280 -27.10 7.90 -8.61
CA ASP A 280 -28.37 7.54 -9.26
C ASP A 280 -28.44 6.12 -9.84
N ASN A 281 -27.30 5.42 -9.92
CA ASN A 281 -27.17 4.11 -10.54
C ASN A 281 -27.35 2.95 -9.53
N VAL A 282 -28.61 2.61 -9.25
CA VAL A 282 -29.00 1.53 -8.30
C VAL A 282 -28.39 0.17 -8.67
N ASP A 283 -28.31 -0.13 -9.97
CA ASP A 283 -27.92 -1.46 -10.45
C ASP A 283 -26.42 -1.74 -10.34
N ALA A 284 -25.59 -0.72 -10.13
CA ALA A 284 -24.15 -0.88 -10.10
C ALA A 284 -23.63 -1.37 -8.73
N TRP A 285 -24.22 -0.86 -7.64
CA TRP A 285 -23.79 -1.17 -6.26
C TRP A 285 -24.03 -2.63 -5.86
N LYS A 286 -25.02 -3.30 -6.46
CA LYS A 286 -25.31 -4.73 -6.21
C LYS A 286 -24.17 -5.68 -6.63
N ASN A 287 -23.20 -5.19 -7.40
CA ASN A 287 -22.07 -5.99 -7.85
C ASN A 287 -20.92 -6.06 -6.81
N LEU A 288 -20.92 -5.14 -5.83
CA LEU A 288 -19.83 -5.00 -4.85
C LEU A 288 -20.12 -5.77 -3.56
N CYS A 289 -20.55 -7.03 -3.70
CA CYS A 289 -20.98 -7.82 -2.54
C CYS A 289 -19.86 -8.29 -1.61
N ASN A 290 -18.58 -8.06 -1.93
CA ASN A 290 -17.49 -8.35 -1.01
C ASN A 290 -17.05 -7.11 -0.21
N LEU A 291 -17.64 -5.94 -0.49
CA LEU A 291 -17.22 -4.67 0.08
C LEU A 291 -17.50 -4.65 1.58
N LYS A 292 -16.45 -4.45 2.36
CA LYS A 292 -16.48 -4.30 3.82
C LYS A 292 -16.31 -2.86 4.25
N PHE A 293 -15.48 -2.10 3.51
CA PHE A 293 -15.16 -0.72 3.83
C PHE A 293 -15.42 0.16 2.62
N LEU A 294 -16.29 1.16 2.79
CA LEU A 294 -16.56 2.19 1.80
C LEU A 294 -16.43 3.57 2.44
N ALA A 295 -15.44 4.34 1.99
CA ALA A 295 -15.27 5.73 2.40
C ALA A 295 -15.31 6.66 1.19
N LEU A 296 -16.30 7.54 1.19
CA LEU A 296 -16.54 8.59 0.18
C LEU A 296 -16.60 9.97 0.83
N SER A 297 -16.05 10.11 2.04
CA SER A 297 -16.17 11.33 2.85
C SER A 297 -15.47 12.53 2.21
N GLY A 298 -15.97 13.74 2.44
CA GLY A 298 -15.27 14.96 2.00
C GLY A 298 -15.26 15.18 0.49
N ASN A 299 -16.30 14.76 -0.22
CA ASN A 299 -16.47 14.95 -1.66
C ASN A 299 -17.60 15.95 -1.97
N ASP A 300 -17.87 16.16 -3.26
CA ASP A 300 -18.95 17.03 -3.76
C ASP A 300 -20.11 16.15 -4.30
N MET A 301 -20.46 15.12 -3.53
CA MET A 301 -21.54 14.19 -3.86
C MET A 301 -22.87 14.71 -3.32
N SER A 302 -23.96 14.46 -4.04
CA SER A 302 -25.31 14.95 -3.70
C SER A 302 -26.38 13.91 -4.01
N GLY A 303 -27.65 14.28 -3.85
CA GLY A 303 -28.78 13.36 -4.04
C GLY A 303 -29.10 12.53 -2.80
N GLU A 304 -29.83 11.43 -2.99
CA GLU A 304 -30.28 10.56 -1.90
C GLU A 304 -29.45 9.27 -1.84
N ILE A 305 -29.14 8.81 -0.63
CA ILE A 305 -28.33 7.59 -0.42
C ILE A 305 -29.12 6.28 -0.58
N VAL A 306 -30.44 6.36 -0.78
CA VAL A 306 -31.34 5.19 -0.88
C VAL A 306 -30.86 4.16 -1.88
N LYS A 307 -30.39 4.60 -3.04
CA LYS A 307 -29.96 3.74 -4.13
C LYS A 307 -28.69 2.95 -3.82
N LEU A 308 -27.72 3.59 -3.15
CA LEU A 308 -26.50 2.95 -2.68
C LEU A 308 -26.83 1.88 -1.64
N VAL A 309 -27.64 2.24 -0.64
CA VAL A 309 -28.00 1.34 0.46
C VAL A 309 -28.83 0.17 -0.06
N GLU A 310 -29.84 0.41 -0.90
CA GLU A 310 -30.64 -0.64 -1.52
C GLU A 310 -29.79 -1.60 -2.35
N GLY A 311 -28.83 -1.08 -3.14
CA GLY A 311 -27.92 -1.89 -3.94
C GLY A 311 -27.07 -2.84 -3.09
N LEU A 312 -26.40 -2.32 -2.06
CA LEU A 312 -25.56 -3.11 -1.15
C LEU A 312 -26.37 -4.07 -0.27
N SER A 313 -27.59 -3.68 0.13
CA SER A 313 -28.47 -4.54 0.95
C SER A 313 -28.98 -5.80 0.23
N LYS A 314 -28.85 -5.86 -1.11
CA LYS A 314 -29.19 -7.04 -1.91
C LYS A 314 -28.11 -8.13 -1.83
N CYS A 315 -26.94 -7.82 -1.28
CA CYS A 315 -25.85 -8.78 -1.14
C CYS A 315 -26.12 -9.76 -0.01
N SER A 316 -26.27 -11.04 -0.35
CA SER A 316 -26.66 -12.10 0.59
C SER A 316 -25.72 -12.28 1.79
N ASN A 317 -24.46 -11.89 1.68
CA ASN A 317 -23.45 -12.00 2.73
C ASN A 317 -23.41 -10.80 3.68
N ASN A 318 -24.15 -9.70 3.39
CA ASN A 318 -24.15 -8.47 4.17
C ASN A 318 -22.74 -8.02 4.58
N SER A 319 -21.78 -8.00 3.65
CA SER A 319 -20.36 -7.83 3.96
C SER A 319 -19.99 -6.47 4.56
N LEU A 320 -20.79 -5.43 4.32
CA LEU A 320 -20.43 -4.05 4.65
C LEU A 320 -20.30 -3.85 6.17
N GLU A 321 -19.13 -3.41 6.61
CA GLU A 321 -18.80 -3.14 8.01
C GLU A 321 -18.66 -1.62 8.29
N VAL A 322 -18.14 -0.86 7.32
CA VAL A 322 -17.85 0.57 7.45
C VAL A 322 -18.38 1.34 6.26
N LEU A 323 -19.19 2.37 6.52
CA LEU A 323 -19.73 3.29 5.51
C LEU A 323 -19.53 4.76 5.93
N ASP A 324 -18.54 5.43 5.35
CA ASP A 324 -18.31 6.86 5.60
C ASP A 324 -18.73 7.70 4.39
N LEU A 325 -19.87 8.39 4.53
CA LEU A 325 -20.39 9.35 3.54
C LEU A 325 -20.32 10.80 4.07
N SER A 326 -19.67 11.04 5.20
CA SER A 326 -19.68 12.34 5.87
C SER A 326 -19.07 13.45 5.02
N THR A 327 -19.40 14.71 5.32
CA THR A 327 -18.83 15.86 4.62
C THR A 327 -19.13 15.80 3.10
N ASN A 328 -20.39 15.53 2.75
CA ASN A 328 -20.94 15.59 1.38
C ASN A 328 -22.24 16.41 1.38
N GLY A 329 -22.85 16.61 0.21
CA GLY A 329 -24.13 17.29 0.01
C GLY A 329 -25.34 16.35 -0.09
N PHE A 330 -25.30 15.16 0.51
CA PHE A 330 -26.43 14.22 0.49
C PHE A 330 -27.67 14.78 1.23
N VAL A 331 -28.85 14.48 0.70
CA VAL A 331 -30.16 14.91 1.20
C VAL A 331 -31.11 13.71 1.31
N GLY A 332 -32.34 13.96 1.79
CA GLY A 332 -33.37 12.93 1.96
C GLY A 332 -33.40 12.32 3.37
N PRO A 333 -34.18 11.26 3.60
CA PRO A 333 -34.16 10.52 4.85
C PRO A 333 -33.10 9.40 4.86
N ILE A 334 -32.77 8.88 6.05
CA ILE A 334 -32.05 7.61 6.16
C ILE A 334 -32.95 6.49 5.57
N PRO A 335 -32.48 5.69 4.59
CA PRO A 335 -33.27 4.61 4.02
C PRO A 335 -33.54 3.50 5.06
N PRO A 336 -34.79 2.99 5.18
CA PRO A 336 -35.08 1.85 6.06
C PRO A 336 -34.28 0.59 5.71
N SER A 337 -33.89 0.43 4.45
CA SER A 337 -33.02 -0.65 3.97
C SER A 337 -31.64 -0.68 4.64
N LEU A 338 -31.24 0.39 5.34
CA LEU A 338 -30.01 0.42 6.12
C LEU A 338 -30.03 -0.64 7.23
N GLU A 339 -31.20 -0.96 7.80
CA GLU A 339 -31.37 -2.02 8.81
C GLU A 339 -31.02 -3.42 8.27
N ASN A 340 -31.03 -3.61 6.94
CA ASN A 340 -30.65 -4.89 6.33
C ASN A 340 -29.13 -5.11 6.32
N LEU A 341 -28.32 -4.06 6.50
CA LEU A 341 -26.85 -4.13 6.50
C LEU A 341 -26.33 -4.51 7.91
N LYS A 342 -26.62 -5.73 8.33
CA LYS A 342 -26.45 -6.22 9.72
C LYS A 342 -25.03 -6.24 10.26
N ASN A 343 -24.01 -6.25 9.40
CA ASN A 343 -22.60 -6.26 9.83
C ASN A 343 -22.01 -4.85 9.97
N MET A 344 -22.78 -3.80 9.67
CA MET A 344 -22.31 -2.43 9.82
C MET A 344 -21.97 -2.10 11.27
N ARG A 345 -20.74 -1.65 11.51
CA ARG A 345 -20.21 -1.26 12.82
C ARG A 345 -20.01 0.24 12.93
N TYR A 346 -19.68 0.88 11.81
CA TYR A 346 -19.48 2.31 11.73
C TYR A 346 -20.16 2.84 10.48
N TYR A 347 -21.00 3.85 10.68
CA TYR A 347 -21.46 4.67 9.58
C TYR A 347 -21.55 6.11 10.00
N THR A 348 -21.25 7.00 9.06
CA THR A 348 -21.41 8.43 9.26
C THR A 348 -21.96 9.06 7.98
N PHE A 349 -23.07 9.77 8.12
CA PHE A 349 -23.77 10.41 7.02
C PHE A 349 -23.71 11.93 7.08
N LEU A 350 -23.20 12.50 8.19
CA LEU A 350 -23.38 13.88 8.64
C LEU A 350 -23.59 14.91 7.52
N PRO A 351 -24.85 15.31 7.24
CA PRO A 351 -25.18 16.67 6.82
C PRO A 351 -25.59 17.46 8.08
N THR A 352 -25.54 18.78 8.01
CA THR A 352 -25.83 19.76 9.08
C THR A 352 -27.20 19.65 9.80
N ASN A 353 -28.08 18.71 9.43
CA ASN A 353 -29.47 18.64 9.92
C ASN A 353 -29.92 17.26 10.49
N TRP A 354 -29.01 16.30 10.72
CA TRP A 354 -29.41 14.92 11.05
C TRP A 354 -29.13 14.49 12.51
N GLU A 355 -29.07 15.45 13.44
CA GLU A 355 -28.80 15.15 14.85
C GLU A 355 -29.99 14.49 15.59
N GLU A 356 -31.24 14.63 15.12
CA GLU A 356 -32.41 14.10 15.86
C GLU A 356 -32.83 12.66 15.54
N GLN A 357 -32.39 12.06 14.42
CA GLN A 357 -32.76 10.67 14.07
C GLN A 357 -31.72 9.63 14.53
N PHE A 358 -30.55 10.07 14.99
CA PHE A 358 -29.40 9.21 15.27
C PHE A 358 -29.53 8.38 16.57
N LEU A 359 -30.29 8.87 17.56
CA LEU A 359 -30.42 8.20 18.87
C LEU A 359 -31.44 7.05 18.91
N LYS A 360 -32.24 6.84 17.86
CA LYS A 360 -33.29 5.78 17.87
C LYS A 360 -32.86 4.44 17.29
N LEU A 361 -31.79 4.41 16.48
CA LEU A 361 -31.31 3.19 15.80
C LEU A 361 -30.23 2.43 16.58
N LEU A 362 -29.63 3.04 17.61
CA LEU A 362 -28.63 2.39 18.47
C LEU A 362 -29.24 1.63 19.66
N ASP A 363 -30.54 1.83 19.95
CA ASP A 363 -31.28 1.20 21.05
C ASP A 363 -32.17 0.00 20.60
N SER A 364 -32.08 -0.41 19.32
CA SER A 364 -32.82 -1.52 18.70
C SER A 364 -31.88 -2.50 18.04
#